data_AF-A0A086J5C8-F1
#
_entry.id   AF-A0A086J5C8-F1
#
_cell.length_a   1.000
_cell.length_b   1.000
_cell.length_c   1.000
_cell.angle_alpha   90.00
_cell.angle_beta   90.00
_cell.angle_gamma   90.00
#
_symmetry.space_group_name_H-M   'P 1'
#
loop_
_entity.id
_entity.type
_entity.pdbx_description
1 polymer ?
#
loop_
_entity_poly.entity_id
_entity_poly.type
_entity_poly.pdbx_seq_one_letter_code
_entity_poly.pdbx_strand_id
1 'polypeptide(L)'
;MPSSVYVRRIQELLGEICEISLFLMPPQEISLHPCDWLEEDMKHLVLEIEEIKRRLLLETEEKRSEINLMAERKKELISALGEMEEEKEGIWISERNLHVKASLLQKELLGLSVRYEEQVKEFSEVADAIRIKMEELDEYIQDTDACTEILSVKVVKKTTIIEGKRLLSRLVQRQDEIKAETQRKIESTKEMLFKLGISLSESTGENLLVDLSNLEEHLDLISCEVQSYNYTVNKIEITPENSSNGTPLKDAKNILSEGRCKVPQVTVNLKGINEIFSDPSVINNPFMCKYKIKMKSEEIEIFSSLNDLSFSAAKKIEMKVSRISQSAQELYALLEMRLGFLSNKVEISKTEIPQDISVIERIFVLKKWIEQIEQEYKQRIHDIFTQKKEEFQVVIKKLLEIKKKDTPRVLHPDTITDLRFTQQEQILNSLEEEIAAAESEYEILRNIQAFAQERRELLLKMSAFEEQASDPLRLFRSSFQLNSEEKFRKMAVPTLLRVEKEIFALAEQYAEKFSNKPIVIEEKEIISELKDEISNRIINANTFMKGRTTKTNR
;
A
#
# COMPACT_ATOMS: atom_id res chain seq x y z
N MET A 1 79.63 -25.19 69.79
CA MET A 1 80.15 -25.18 71.17
C MET A 1 80.94 -26.48 71.37
N PRO A 2 82.21 -26.45 71.78
CA PRO A 2 82.99 -27.67 71.92
C PRO A 2 82.41 -28.50 73.06
N SER A 3 82.13 -29.77 72.78
CA SER A 3 81.55 -30.76 73.69
C SER A 3 82.25 -30.87 75.06
N SER A 4 83.50 -30.39 75.18
CA SER A 4 84.31 -30.51 76.41
C SER A 4 83.78 -29.71 77.61
N VAL A 5 83.11 -28.58 77.42
CA VAL A 5 82.59 -27.76 78.54
C VAL A 5 81.35 -28.41 79.18
N TYR A 6 80.47 -28.95 78.36
CA TYR A 6 79.28 -29.67 78.84
C TYR A 6 79.66 -30.98 79.54
N VAL A 7 80.63 -31.73 79.00
CA VAL A 7 81.12 -32.96 79.64
C VAL A 7 81.68 -32.66 81.04
N ARG A 8 82.45 -31.58 81.19
CA ARG A 8 83.01 -31.20 82.51
C ARG A 8 81.93 -30.79 83.50
N ARG A 9 80.92 -30.04 83.05
CA ARG A 9 79.79 -29.64 83.90
C ARG A 9 78.90 -30.81 84.29
N ILE A 10 78.67 -31.76 83.38
CA ILE A 10 77.94 -33.00 83.66
C ILE A 10 78.70 -33.82 84.71
N GLN A 11 80.03 -33.91 84.61
CA GLN A 11 80.87 -34.60 85.59
C GLN A 11 80.79 -33.96 86.99
N GLU A 12 80.81 -32.62 87.07
CA GLU A 12 80.62 -31.88 88.34
C GLU A 12 79.24 -32.18 88.95
N LEU A 13 78.17 -32.07 88.16
CA LEU A 13 76.81 -32.33 88.62
C LEU A 13 76.59 -33.79 89.01
N LEU A 14 77.19 -34.75 88.28
CA LEU A 14 77.15 -36.16 88.68
C LEU A 14 77.86 -36.37 90.02
N GLY A 15 78.99 -35.70 90.25
CA GLY A 15 79.69 -35.73 91.54
C GLY A 15 78.80 -35.24 92.69
N GLU A 16 78.15 -34.09 92.52
CA GLU A 16 77.22 -33.53 93.49
C GLU A 16 76.02 -34.45 93.75
N ILE A 17 75.45 -35.05 92.69
CA ILE A 17 74.34 -36.01 92.81
C ILE A 17 74.80 -37.25 93.58
N CYS A 18 75.97 -37.82 93.26
CA CYS A 18 76.50 -38.98 93.98
C CYS A 18 76.71 -38.70 95.47
N GLU A 19 77.25 -37.53 95.82
CA GLU A 19 77.44 -37.13 97.21
C GLU A 19 76.11 -36.99 97.95
N ILE A 20 75.11 -36.33 97.36
CA ILE A 20 73.79 -36.13 97.96
C ILE A 20 73.04 -37.47 98.09
N SER A 21 73.11 -38.33 97.07
CA SER A 21 72.47 -39.63 97.08
C SER A 21 72.97 -40.51 98.23
N LEU A 22 74.26 -40.49 98.54
CA LEU A 22 74.81 -41.24 99.68
C LEU A 22 74.16 -40.85 101.03
N PHE A 23 73.69 -39.60 101.18
CA PHE A 23 72.97 -39.15 102.37
C PHE A 23 71.48 -39.53 102.38
N LEU A 24 70.89 -39.76 101.20
CA LEU A 24 69.47 -40.06 101.03
C LEU A 24 69.18 -41.55 100.85
N MET A 25 70.20 -42.35 100.58
CA MET A 25 70.10 -43.81 100.40
C MET A 25 69.67 -44.53 101.69
N PRO A 26 68.72 -45.47 101.61
CA PRO A 26 68.38 -46.33 102.75
C PRO A 26 69.59 -47.14 103.19
N PRO A 27 69.80 -47.38 104.50
CA PRO A 27 70.94 -48.16 105.00
C PRO A 27 71.10 -49.55 104.37
N GLN A 28 69.99 -50.13 103.90
CA GLN A 28 69.92 -51.45 103.28
C GLN A 28 70.49 -51.48 101.86
N GLU A 29 70.66 -50.34 101.20
CA GLU A 29 71.04 -50.23 99.78
C GLU A 29 72.43 -49.59 99.57
N ILE A 30 73.14 -49.24 100.65
CA ILE A 30 74.49 -48.63 100.64
C ILE A 30 75.54 -49.50 99.89
N SER A 31 75.28 -50.79 99.70
CA SER A 31 76.15 -51.68 98.92
C SER A 31 76.09 -51.45 97.40
N LEU A 32 75.10 -50.70 96.90
CA LEU A 32 74.98 -50.32 95.49
C LEU A 32 75.66 -48.97 95.22
N HIS A 33 76.21 -48.80 94.02
CA HIS A 33 76.75 -47.50 93.62
C HIS A 33 75.59 -46.48 93.48
N PRO A 34 75.74 -45.23 93.93
CA PRO A 34 74.65 -44.23 93.88
C PRO A 34 74.05 -43.98 92.50
N CYS A 35 74.85 -44.14 91.43
CA CYS A 35 74.36 -44.06 90.05
C CYS A 35 73.50 -45.26 89.64
N ASP A 36 73.81 -46.45 90.14
CA ASP A 36 73.04 -47.67 89.87
C ASP A 36 71.71 -47.63 90.65
N TRP A 37 71.75 -47.06 91.85
CA TRP A 37 70.56 -46.84 92.68
C TRP A 37 69.56 -45.85 92.04
N LEU A 38 70.06 -44.77 91.45
CA LEU A 38 69.24 -43.76 90.76
C LEU A 38 68.97 -44.09 89.28
N GLU A 39 69.44 -45.23 88.78
CA GLU A 39 69.44 -45.51 87.34
C GLU A 39 68.01 -45.46 86.76
N GLU A 40 67.03 -46.02 87.46
CA GLU A 40 65.64 -46.07 87.00
C GLU A 40 64.98 -44.68 87.03
N ASP A 41 65.23 -43.87 88.07
CA ASP A 41 64.73 -42.50 88.17
C ASP A 41 65.36 -41.60 87.10
N MET A 42 66.67 -41.77 86.82
CA MET A 42 67.35 -41.05 85.74
C MET A 42 66.81 -41.45 84.37
N LYS A 43 66.53 -42.74 84.13
CA LYS A 43 65.87 -43.21 82.90
C LYS A 43 64.48 -42.60 82.76
N HIS A 44 63.69 -42.56 83.84
CA HIS A 44 62.37 -41.95 83.84
C HIS A 44 62.42 -40.44 83.50
N LEU A 45 63.34 -39.69 84.13
CA LEU A 45 63.54 -38.27 83.84
C LEU A 45 63.97 -38.01 82.39
N VAL A 46 64.85 -38.84 81.83
CA VAL A 46 65.24 -38.74 80.42
C VAL A 46 64.04 -38.97 79.51
N LEU A 47 63.21 -39.98 79.79
CA LEU A 47 61.98 -40.24 79.04
C LEU A 47 60.99 -39.07 79.14
N GLU A 48 60.80 -38.48 80.32
CA GLU A 48 59.95 -37.29 80.49
C GLU A 48 60.49 -36.08 79.72
N ILE A 49 61.81 -35.84 79.75
CA ILE A 49 62.45 -34.77 78.98
C ILE A 49 62.29 -35.01 77.47
N GLU A 50 62.45 -36.26 77.01
CA GLU A 50 62.22 -36.63 75.61
C GLU A 50 60.76 -36.46 75.20
N GLU A 51 59.81 -36.79 76.07
CA GLU A 51 58.38 -36.59 75.88
C GLU A 51 58.03 -35.10 75.76
N ILE A 52 58.54 -34.27 76.69
CA ILE A 52 58.38 -32.81 76.68
C ILE A 52 58.98 -32.23 75.40
N LYS A 53 60.19 -32.67 75.02
CA LYS A 53 60.84 -32.25 73.78
C LYS A 53 59.99 -32.62 72.55
N ARG A 54 59.44 -33.84 72.49
CA ARG A 54 58.59 -34.28 71.38
C ARG A 54 57.32 -33.44 71.27
N ARG A 55 56.68 -33.15 72.41
CA ARG A 55 55.49 -32.28 72.48
C ARG A 55 55.78 -30.87 71.98
N LEU A 56 56.86 -30.26 72.44
CA LEU A 56 57.27 -28.92 71.99
C LEU A 56 57.64 -28.88 70.50
N LEU A 57 58.29 -29.94 69.98
CA LEU A 57 58.57 -30.05 68.55
C LEU A 57 57.27 -30.14 67.74
N LEU A 58 56.30 -30.96 68.17
CA LEU A 58 55.00 -31.06 67.52
C LEU A 58 54.27 -29.71 67.49
N GLU A 59 54.19 -29.02 68.64
CA GLU A 59 53.53 -27.72 68.78
C GLU A 59 54.18 -26.64 67.89
N THR A 60 55.51 -26.66 67.77
CA THR A 60 56.23 -25.73 66.87
C THR A 60 56.01 -26.05 65.39
N GLU A 61 55.92 -27.33 65.01
CA GLU A 61 55.58 -27.76 63.65
C GLU A 61 54.15 -27.35 63.27
N GLU A 62 53.19 -27.59 64.17
CA GLU A 62 51.79 -27.19 64.02
C GLU A 62 51.65 -25.68 63.84
N LYS A 63 52.33 -24.89 64.68
CA LYS A 63 52.33 -23.41 64.56
C LYS A 63 52.97 -22.93 63.27
N ARG A 64 54.02 -23.59 62.77
CA ARG A 64 54.60 -23.26 61.45
C ARG A 64 53.63 -23.56 60.31
N SER A 65 52.94 -24.71 60.37
CA SER A 65 51.92 -25.09 59.40
C SER A 65 50.77 -24.08 59.36
N GLU A 66 50.26 -23.69 60.54
CA GLU A 66 49.22 -22.66 60.68
C GLU A 66 49.64 -21.31 60.08
N ILE A 67 50.87 -20.87 60.35
CA ILE A 67 51.44 -19.64 59.78
C ILE A 67 51.56 -19.72 58.25
N ASN A 68 52.00 -20.85 57.72
CA ASN A 68 52.12 -21.04 56.27
C ASN A 68 50.74 -20.99 55.60
N LEU A 69 49.74 -21.66 56.16
CA LEU A 69 48.36 -21.62 55.67
C LEU A 69 47.79 -20.19 55.69
N MET A 70 48.04 -19.45 56.79
CA MET A 70 47.63 -18.05 56.89
C MET A 70 48.35 -17.15 55.87
N ALA A 71 49.64 -17.40 55.60
CA ALA A 71 50.40 -16.65 54.60
C ALA A 71 49.90 -16.93 53.17
N GLU A 72 49.60 -18.19 52.85
CA GLU A 72 48.97 -18.56 51.58
C GLU A 72 47.61 -17.87 51.42
N ARG A 73 46.77 -17.93 52.46
CA ARG A 73 45.45 -17.27 52.44
C ARG A 73 45.56 -15.75 52.29
N LYS A 74 46.57 -15.13 52.91
CA LYS A 74 46.86 -13.70 52.75
C LYS A 74 47.21 -13.38 51.30
N LYS A 75 48.06 -14.19 50.66
CA LYS A 75 48.45 -14.01 49.25
C LYS A 75 47.25 -14.15 48.30
N GLU A 76 46.35 -15.08 48.57
CA GLU A 76 45.09 -15.23 47.82
C GLU A 76 44.22 -13.97 47.92
N LEU A 77 44.01 -13.45 49.15
CA LEU A 77 43.19 -12.26 49.37
C LEU A 77 43.80 -11.00 48.76
N ILE A 78 45.12 -10.81 48.87
CA ILE A 78 45.83 -9.70 48.24
C ILE A 78 45.68 -9.75 46.71
N SER A 79 45.85 -10.93 46.11
CA SER A 79 45.65 -11.15 44.68
C SER A 79 44.20 -10.85 44.24
N ALA A 80 43.21 -11.22 45.05
CA ALA A 80 41.80 -10.97 44.76
C ALA A 80 41.41 -9.47 44.89
N LEU A 81 42.01 -8.77 45.86
CA LEU A 81 41.85 -7.32 46.05
C LEU A 81 42.66 -6.49 45.02
N GLY A 82 43.66 -7.10 44.38
CA GLY A 82 44.58 -6.41 43.47
C GLY A 82 45.52 -5.44 44.18
N GLU A 83 45.80 -5.68 45.46
CA GLU A 83 46.75 -4.90 46.25
C GLU A 83 48.17 -5.42 46.02
N MET A 84 49.17 -4.54 46.12
CA MET A 84 50.58 -4.97 46.13
C MET A 84 50.95 -5.36 47.56
N GLU A 85 51.74 -6.43 47.73
CA GLU A 85 52.33 -6.72 49.04
C GLU A 85 53.20 -5.53 49.46
N GLU A 86 52.78 -4.81 50.51
CA GLU A 86 53.68 -3.88 51.18
C GLU A 86 54.78 -4.71 51.85
N GLU A 87 56.01 -4.65 51.33
CA GLU A 87 57.20 -5.08 52.05
C GLU A 87 57.36 -4.19 53.28
N LYS A 88 56.67 -4.54 54.38
CA LYS A 88 56.95 -3.94 55.67
C LYS A 88 58.21 -4.60 56.21
N GLU A 89 59.29 -3.82 56.25
CA GLU A 89 60.49 -4.13 57.03
C GLU A 89 60.06 -4.49 58.46
N GLY A 90 60.06 -5.79 58.76
CA GLY A 90 59.60 -6.33 60.01
C GLY A 90 60.58 -5.98 61.13
N ILE A 91 60.05 -5.45 62.23
CA ILE A 91 60.75 -5.39 63.53
C ILE A 91 61.26 -6.80 63.84
N TRP A 92 62.59 -6.99 63.87
CA TRP A 92 63.31 -8.28 64.01
C TRP A 92 62.79 -9.25 65.11
N ILE A 93 62.02 -8.73 66.07
CA ILE A 93 61.41 -9.49 67.18
C ILE A 93 60.24 -10.36 66.71
N SER A 94 59.53 -9.98 65.63
CA SER A 94 58.37 -10.73 65.13
C SER A 94 58.74 -11.98 64.32
N GLU A 95 59.93 -12.00 63.68
CA GLU A 95 60.36 -13.17 62.88
C GLU A 95 60.75 -14.38 63.74
N ARG A 96 61.26 -14.13 64.95
CA ARG A 96 61.75 -15.20 65.85
C ARG A 96 60.68 -15.76 66.78
N ASN A 97 59.58 -15.04 67.01
CA ASN A 97 58.49 -15.50 67.85
C ASN A 97 57.28 -15.92 66.99
N LEU A 98 57.10 -17.22 66.82
CA LEU A 98 56.00 -17.81 66.04
C LEU A 98 54.62 -17.35 66.52
N HIS A 99 54.45 -17.14 67.83
CA HIS A 99 53.17 -16.70 68.40
C HIS A 99 52.82 -15.26 68.02
N VAL A 100 53.81 -14.37 68.07
CA VAL A 100 53.66 -12.97 67.63
C VAL A 100 53.42 -12.91 66.12
N LYS A 101 54.15 -13.72 65.33
CA LYS A 101 53.97 -13.82 63.88
C LYS A 101 52.56 -14.29 63.50
N ALA A 102 52.05 -15.32 64.17
CA ALA A 102 50.69 -15.83 63.96
C ALA A 102 49.63 -14.78 64.27
N SER A 103 49.74 -14.09 65.42
CA SER A 103 48.75 -13.07 65.82
C SER A 103 48.73 -11.85 64.88
N LEU A 104 49.90 -11.39 64.43
CA LEU A 104 49.98 -10.30 63.45
C LEU A 104 49.37 -10.70 62.11
N LEU A 105 49.72 -11.88 61.59
CA LEU A 105 49.13 -12.41 60.34
C LEU A 105 47.61 -12.57 60.46
N GLN A 106 47.11 -13.05 61.60
CA GLN A 106 45.68 -13.20 61.83
C GLN A 106 44.95 -11.85 61.82
N LYS A 107 45.53 -10.81 62.42
CA LYS A 107 44.95 -9.45 62.41
C LYS A 107 44.93 -8.85 61.00
N GLU A 108 46.00 -9.03 60.24
CA GLU A 108 46.06 -8.60 58.84
C GLU A 108 45.07 -9.35 57.96
N LEU A 109 44.94 -10.67 58.13
CA LEU A 109 43.95 -11.50 57.45
C LEU A 109 42.53 -11.04 57.75
N LEU A 110 42.21 -10.71 59.01
CA LEU A 110 40.91 -10.18 59.39
C LEU A 110 40.60 -8.87 58.66
N GLY A 111 41.56 -7.94 58.60
CA GLY A 111 41.41 -6.69 57.85
C GLY A 111 41.26 -6.89 56.34
N LEU A 112 41.98 -7.85 55.76
CA LEU A 112 41.83 -8.22 54.33
C LEU A 112 40.49 -8.90 54.05
N SER A 113 40.03 -9.78 54.94
CA SER A 113 38.75 -10.48 54.80
C SER A 113 37.57 -9.52 54.82
N VAL A 114 37.55 -8.56 55.76
CA VAL A 114 36.49 -7.53 55.83
C VAL A 114 36.43 -6.72 54.53
N ARG A 115 37.58 -6.28 54.01
CA ARG A 115 37.63 -5.53 52.74
C ARG A 115 37.18 -6.36 51.54
N TYR A 116 37.53 -7.65 51.51
CA TYR A 116 37.06 -8.55 50.46
C TYR A 116 35.55 -8.79 50.55
N GLU A 117 34.98 -8.93 51.76
CA GLU A 117 33.53 -9.03 51.99
C GLU A 117 32.80 -7.77 51.51
N GLU A 118 33.33 -6.58 51.77
CA GLU A 118 32.78 -5.32 51.25
C GLU A 118 32.79 -5.30 49.71
N GLN A 119 33.88 -5.75 49.08
CA GLN A 119 33.99 -5.86 47.62
C GLN A 119 32.98 -6.85 47.03
N VAL A 120 32.77 -8.00 47.68
CA VAL A 120 31.76 -8.98 47.28
C VAL A 120 30.35 -8.41 47.41
N LYS A 121 30.08 -7.66 48.48
CA LYS A 121 28.79 -6.98 48.68
C LYS A 121 28.53 -5.95 47.58
N GLU A 122 29.51 -5.11 47.27
CA GLU A 122 29.40 -4.12 46.18
C GLU A 122 29.12 -4.81 44.83
N PHE A 123 29.79 -5.92 44.54
CA PHE A 123 29.53 -6.70 43.33
C PHE A 123 28.11 -7.29 43.30
N SER A 124 27.61 -7.79 44.43
CA SER A 124 26.24 -8.31 44.53
C SER A 124 25.21 -7.22 44.20
N GLU A 125 25.37 -6.02 44.74
CA GLU A 125 24.48 -4.89 44.47
C GLU A 125 24.48 -4.51 42.97
N VAL A 126 25.65 -4.49 42.34
CA VAL A 126 25.79 -4.23 40.90
C VAL A 126 25.16 -5.36 40.08
N ALA A 127 25.39 -6.62 40.45
CA ALA A 127 24.84 -7.79 39.76
C ALA A 127 23.30 -7.83 39.82
N ASP A 128 22.72 -7.51 40.98
CA ASP A 128 21.26 -7.44 41.15
C ASP A 128 20.67 -6.27 40.35
N ALA A 129 21.34 -5.10 40.33
CA ALA A 129 20.93 -3.97 39.50
C ALA A 129 20.96 -4.32 37.99
N ILE A 130 21.96 -5.08 37.53
CA ILE A 130 22.02 -5.58 36.16
C ILE A 130 20.85 -6.53 35.90
N ARG A 131 20.54 -7.47 36.81
CA ARG A 131 19.44 -8.44 36.63
C ARG A 131 18.08 -7.74 36.51
N ILE A 132 17.80 -6.79 37.39
CA ILE A 132 16.56 -5.99 37.34
C ILE A 132 16.46 -5.25 35.99
N LYS A 133 17.55 -4.63 35.55
CA LYS A 133 17.56 -3.91 34.27
C LYS A 133 17.42 -4.83 33.07
N MET A 134 17.93 -6.05 33.13
CA MET A 134 17.74 -7.06 32.09
C MET A 134 16.29 -7.51 31.99
N GLU A 135 15.62 -7.78 33.11
CA GLU A 135 14.20 -8.14 33.15
C GLU A 135 13.30 -7.02 32.61
N GLU A 136 13.61 -5.76 32.89
CA GLU A 136 12.89 -4.60 32.32
C GLU A 136 13.06 -4.42 30.81
N LEU A 137 14.10 -5.03 30.21
CA LEU A 137 14.48 -4.89 28.80
C LEU A 137 14.04 -6.09 27.94
N ASP A 138 13.14 -6.93 28.45
CA ASP A 138 12.61 -8.13 27.81
C ASP A 138 12.30 -7.89 26.31
N GLU A 139 12.98 -8.68 25.46
CA GLU A 139 13.00 -8.75 23.98
C GLU A 139 14.20 -8.15 23.21
N TYR A 140 15.06 -7.26 23.75
CA TYR A 140 16.01 -6.52 22.88
C TYR A 140 17.50 -6.51 23.24
N ILE A 141 17.94 -7.31 24.21
CA ILE A 141 19.35 -7.28 24.65
C ILE A 141 20.21 -8.18 23.74
N GLN A 142 21.01 -7.56 22.86
CA GLN A 142 22.14 -8.21 22.17
C GLN A 142 23.36 -8.43 23.09
N ASP A 143 23.38 -7.81 24.28
CA ASP A 143 24.44 -7.93 25.28
C ASP A 143 24.21 -9.06 26.31
N THR A 144 23.37 -10.06 25.99
CA THR A 144 23.08 -11.19 26.89
C THR A 144 24.35 -11.96 27.25
N ASP A 145 25.29 -12.07 26.31
CA ASP A 145 26.53 -12.84 26.52
C ASP A 145 27.47 -12.12 27.49
N ALA A 146 27.64 -10.80 27.37
CA ALA A 146 28.48 -10.02 28.27
C ALA A 146 27.87 -9.92 29.69
N CYS A 147 26.54 -9.82 29.79
CA CYS A 147 25.86 -9.78 31.09
C CYS A 147 25.92 -11.15 31.78
N THR A 148 25.72 -12.25 31.05
CA THR A 148 25.83 -13.61 31.60
C THR A 148 27.27 -13.95 32.00
N GLU A 149 28.27 -13.48 31.26
CA GLU A 149 29.68 -13.63 31.59
C GLU A 149 30.03 -12.96 32.93
N ILE A 150 29.63 -11.69 33.13
CA ILE A 150 29.85 -11.00 34.42
C ILE A 150 29.09 -11.68 35.56
N LEU A 151 27.83 -12.08 35.35
CA LEU A 151 27.02 -12.74 36.39
C LEU A 151 27.55 -14.13 36.79
N SER A 152 28.41 -14.75 35.96
CA SER A 152 28.99 -16.08 36.21
C SER A 152 30.32 -16.07 37.00
N VAL A 153 30.86 -14.89 37.31
CA VAL A 153 32.17 -14.73 37.96
C VAL A 153 32.16 -15.30 39.39
N LYS A 154 33.06 -16.26 39.66
CA LYS A 154 33.21 -16.90 40.99
C LYS A 154 34.17 -16.17 41.94
N VAL A 155 35.11 -15.39 41.41
CA VAL A 155 36.10 -14.63 42.21
C VAL A 155 35.98 -13.17 41.83
N VAL A 156 35.51 -12.35 42.78
CA VAL A 156 35.25 -10.93 42.56
C VAL A 156 36.57 -10.16 42.60
N LYS A 157 36.98 -9.61 41.47
CA LYS A 157 38.07 -8.65 41.38
C LYS A 157 37.53 -7.22 41.29
N LYS A 158 38.35 -6.24 41.65
CA LYS A 158 38.00 -4.82 41.49
C LYS A 158 37.73 -4.44 40.03
N THR A 159 38.45 -5.05 39.10
CA THR A 159 38.25 -4.86 37.65
C THR A 159 36.88 -5.34 37.18
N THR A 160 36.40 -6.49 37.69
CA THR A 160 35.07 -7.03 37.35
C THR A 160 33.93 -6.14 37.87
N ILE A 161 34.11 -5.46 39.00
CA ILE A 161 33.12 -4.47 39.49
C ILE A 161 33.07 -3.24 38.56
N ILE A 162 34.24 -2.74 38.13
CA ILE A 162 34.31 -1.60 37.20
C ILE A 162 33.63 -1.96 35.88
N GLU A 163 33.88 -3.16 35.36
CA GLU A 163 33.26 -3.66 34.14
C GLU A 163 31.74 -3.84 34.29
N GLY A 164 31.28 -4.38 35.42
CA GLY A 164 29.87 -4.47 35.77
C GLY A 164 29.17 -3.10 35.82
N LYS A 165 29.78 -2.10 36.47
CA LYS A 165 29.26 -0.72 36.50
C LYS A 165 29.22 -0.09 35.10
N ARG A 166 30.20 -0.40 34.25
CA ARG A 166 30.23 0.08 32.87
C ARG A 166 29.12 -0.55 32.02
N LEU A 167 28.87 -1.85 32.17
CA LEU A 167 27.74 -2.52 31.53
C LEU A 167 26.41 -1.95 32.02
N LEU A 168 26.24 -1.77 33.33
CA LEU A 168 25.05 -1.16 33.91
C LEU A 168 24.78 0.24 33.31
N SER A 169 25.82 1.06 33.17
CA SER A 169 25.70 2.39 32.55
C SER A 169 25.24 2.32 31.08
N ARG A 170 25.74 1.34 30.31
CA ARG A 170 25.29 1.11 28.92
C ARG A 170 23.85 0.63 28.86
N LEU A 171 23.44 -0.26 29.77
CA LEU A 171 22.06 -0.74 29.85
C LEU A 171 21.09 0.39 30.17
N VAL A 172 21.43 1.28 31.11
CA VAL A 172 20.65 2.47 31.43
C VAL A 172 20.53 3.39 30.22
N GLN A 173 21.65 3.70 29.56
CA GLN A 173 21.63 4.52 28.34
C GLN A 173 20.72 3.92 27.27
N ARG A 174 20.82 2.60 27.04
CA ARG A 174 20.01 1.91 26.04
C ARG A 174 18.52 1.88 26.41
N GLN A 175 18.20 1.78 27.70
CA GLN A 175 16.82 1.92 28.19
C GLN A 175 16.25 3.31 27.88
N ASP A 176 17.03 4.37 28.10
CA ASP A 176 16.61 5.73 27.79
C ASP A 176 16.46 5.97 26.28
N GLU A 177 17.35 5.41 25.46
CA GLU A 177 17.24 5.44 24.00
C GLU A 177 15.97 4.73 23.50
N ILE A 178 15.65 3.56 24.04
CA ILE A 178 14.43 2.82 23.70
C ILE A 178 13.18 3.61 24.13
N LYS A 179 13.17 4.22 25.32
CA LYS A 179 12.06 5.09 25.77
C LYS A 179 11.87 6.29 24.83
N ALA A 180 12.96 6.97 24.47
CA ALA A 180 12.92 8.12 23.58
C ALA A 180 12.44 7.75 22.16
N GLU A 181 12.89 6.61 21.64
CA GLU A 181 12.44 6.08 20.35
C GLU A 181 10.97 5.64 20.38
N THR A 182 10.54 4.98 21.47
CA THR A 182 9.13 4.61 21.68
C THR A 182 8.23 5.84 21.64
N GLN A 183 8.61 6.90 22.36
CA GLN A 183 7.85 8.15 22.37
C GLN A 183 7.79 8.81 20.99
N ARG A 184 8.90 8.84 20.24
CA ARG A 184 8.92 9.38 18.87
C ARG A 184 7.98 8.59 17.94
N LYS A 185 7.97 7.26 18.04
CA LYS A 185 7.08 6.38 17.26
C LYS A 185 5.61 6.59 17.61
N ILE A 186 5.30 6.73 18.90
CA ILE A 186 3.95 7.03 19.38
C ILE A 186 3.48 8.36 18.78
N GLU A 187 4.31 9.41 18.83
CA GLU A 187 3.93 10.72 18.32
C GLU A 187 3.76 10.73 16.80
N SER A 188 4.66 10.09 16.06
CA SER A 188 4.53 9.85 14.62
C SER A 188 3.23 9.12 14.26
N THR A 189 2.87 8.11 15.06
CA THR A 189 1.63 7.34 14.90
C THR A 189 0.41 8.21 15.15
N LYS A 190 0.40 9.05 16.19
CA LYS A 190 -0.70 10.01 16.45
C LYS A 190 -0.90 10.96 15.29
N GLU A 191 0.19 11.52 14.74
CA GLU A 191 0.11 12.43 13.60
C GLU A 191 -0.50 11.74 12.36
N MET A 192 -0.09 10.50 12.08
CA MET A 192 -0.65 9.72 10.96
C MET A 192 -2.13 9.36 11.17
N LEU A 193 -2.50 8.93 12.38
CA LEU A 193 -3.90 8.64 12.72
C LEU A 193 -4.78 9.90 12.60
N PHE A 194 -4.26 11.05 13.02
CA PHE A 194 -4.95 12.33 12.87
C PHE A 194 -5.16 12.71 11.40
N LYS A 195 -4.13 12.58 10.55
CA LYS A 195 -4.25 12.81 9.10
C LYS A 195 -5.28 11.88 8.44
N LEU A 196 -5.38 10.65 8.95
CA LEU A 196 -6.37 9.67 8.52
C LEU A 196 -7.78 9.93 9.07
N GLY A 197 -7.94 10.83 10.05
CA GLY A 197 -9.24 11.13 10.69
C GLY A 197 -9.72 10.07 11.68
N ILE A 198 -8.81 9.22 12.18
CA ILE A 198 -9.15 8.11 13.08
C ILE A 198 -9.14 8.62 14.52
N SER A 199 -10.31 8.70 15.17
CA SER A 199 -10.43 9.01 16.59
C SER A 199 -10.47 7.76 17.46
N LEU A 200 -9.64 7.72 18.49
CA LEU A 200 -9.55 6.65 19.48
C LEU A 200 -10.43 6.98 20.70
N SER A 201 -11.76 6.96 20.58
CA SER A 201 -12.58 7.38 21.72
C SER A 201 -12.65 6.35 22.86
N GLU A 202 -12.47 5.04 22.62
CA GLU A 202 -12.66 4.02 23.67
C GLU A 202 -11.84 2.70 23.52
N SER A 203 -10.94 2.57 22.54
CA SER A 203 -10.24 1.30 22.31
C SER A 203 -8.89 1.19 23.04
N THR A 204 -8.73 0.09 23.78
CA THR A 204 -7.44 -0.43 24.25
C THR A 204 -6.56 -0.81 23.04
N GLY A 205 -5.23 -0.86 23.23
CA GLY A 205 -4.27 -1.09 22.14
C GLY A 205 -4.52 -2.34 21.28
N GLU A 206 -5.13 -3.39 21.83
CA GLU A 206 -5.53 -4.59 21.07
C GLU A 206 -6.75 -4.35 20.17
N ASN A 207 -7.74 -3.59 20.65
CA ASN A 207 -8.92 -3.23 19.85
C ASN A 207 -8.54 -2.30 18.68
N LEU A 208 -7.56 -1.41 18.88
CA LEU A 208 -7.00 -0.58 17.79
C LEU A 208 -6.42 -1.46 16.67
N LEU A 209 -5.67 -2.50 17.02
CA LEU A 209 -4.97 -3.32 16.04
C LEU A 209 -5.94 -4.14 15.15
N VAL A 210 -7.12 -4.47 15.69
CA VAL A 210 -8.25 -5.09 14.98
C VAL A 210 -8.97 -4.07 14.11
N ASP A 211 -9.29 -2.90 14.66
CA ASP A 211 -9.96 -1.82 13.93
C ASP A 211 -9.11 -1.34 12.72
N LEU A 212 -7.79 -1.25 12.87
CA LEU A 212 -6.86 -0.94 11.78
C LEU A 212 -6.82 -2.04 10.71
N SER A 213 -6.86 -3.33 11.09
CA SER A 213 -6.94 -4.42 10.11
C SER A 213 -8.23 -4.35 9.28
N ASN A 214 -9.36 -4.09 9.93
CA ASN A 214 -10.65 -4.00 9.26
C ASN A 214 -10.67 -2.83 8.27
N LEU A 215 -10.02 -1.71 8.62
CA LEU A 215 -9.88 -0.57 7.74
C LEU A 215 -8.98 -0.86 6.53
N GLU A 216 -7.85 -1.54 6.75
CA GLU A 216 -6.94 -1.99 5.69
C GLU A 216 -7.70 -2.88 4.68
N GLU A 217 -8.44 -3.87 5.16
CA GLU A 217 -9.25 -4.76 4.31
C GLU A 217 -10.33 -4.01 3.52
N HIS A 218 -10.97 -3.00 4.14
CA HIS A 218 -11.98 -2.18 3.45
C HIS A 218 -11.37 -1.30 2.35
N LEU A 219 -10.20 -0.71 2.60
CA LEU A 219 -9.48 0.07 1.61
C LEU A 219 -9.01 -0.81 0.44
N ASP A 220 -8.57 -2.04 0.72
CA ASP A 220 -8.19 -3.02 -0.30
C ASP A 220 -9.38 -3.46 -1.16
N LEU A 221 -10.56 -3.68 -0.56
CA LEU A 221 -11.81 -3.94 -1.28
C LEU A 221 -12.16 -2.79 -2.22
N ILE A 222 -12.13 -1.54 -1.74
CA ILE A 222 -12.40 -0.36 -2.58
C ILE A 222 -11.32 -0.24 -3.67
N SER A 223 -10.06 -0.49 -3.36
CA SER A 223 -8.97 -0.48 -4.34
C SER A 223 -9.19 -1.50 -5.44
N CYS A 224 -9.59 -2.73 -5.11
CA CYS A 224 -9.89 -3.77 -6.09
C CYS A 224 -11.05 -3.37 -7.00
N GLU A 225 -12.13 -2.80 -6.44
CA GLU A 225 -13.24 -2.25 -7.21
C GLU A 225 -12.73 -1.15 -8.17
N VAL A 226 -12.02 -0.15 -7.66
CA VAL A 226 -11.48 1.00 -8.44
C VAL A 226 -10.50 0.56 -9.53
N GLN A 227 -9.62 -0.40 -9.24
CA GLN A 227 -8.67 -0.95 -10.20
C GLN A 227 -9.37 -1.73 -11.31
N SER A 228 -10.46 -2.45 -11.02
CA SER A 228 -11.27 -3.12 -12.06
C SER A 228 -11.84 -2.12 -13.08
N TYR A 229 -12.20 -0.91 -12.61
CA TYR A 229 -12.67 0.19 -13.46
C TYR A 229 -11.55 0.89 -14.25
N ASN A 230 -10.31 0.91 -13.75
CA ASN A 230 -9.17 1.56 -14.40
C ASN A 230 -8.38 0.62 -15.34
N TYR A 231 -8.33 -0.69 -15.07
CA TYR A 231 -7.72 -1.68 -16.00
C TYR A 231 -8.46 -1.76 -17.34
N THR A 232 -9.74 -1.42 -17.35
CA THR A 232 -10.54 -1.30 -18.57
C THR A 232 -10.22 -0.05 -19.38
N VAL A 233 -9.59 0.96 -18.78
CA VAL A 233 -9.10 2.18 -19.45
C VAL A 233 -7.68 1.99 -20.00
N ASN A 234 -6.79 1.31 -19.28
CA ASN A 234 -5.39 1.13 -19.71
C ASN A 234 -5.18 0.07 -20.80
N LYS A 235 -6.13 -0.85 -21.03
CA LYS A 235 -6.07 -1.79 -22.17
C LYS A 235 -6.45 -1.16 -23.52
N ILE A 236 -6.62 0.16 -23.55
CA ILE A 236 -6.69 0.99 -24.76
C ILE A 236 -5.24 1.34 -25.18
N GLU A 237 -4.36 0.34 -25.25
CA GLU A 237 -3.19 0.45 -26.11
C GLU A 237 -3.65 0.08 -27.52
N ILE A 238 -3.52 1.05 -28.41
CA ILE A 238 -3.67 0.92 -29.85
C ILE A 238 -2.83 -0.27 -30.29
N THR A 239 -3.44 -1.42 -30.59
CA THR A 239 -2.80 -2.41 -31.45
C THR A 239 -3.01 -1.97 -32.89
N PRO A 240 -1.98 -1.45 -33.59
CA PRO A 240 -2.07 -1.30 -35.02
C PRO A 240 -2.14 -2.71 -35.63
N GLU A 241 -3.02 -2.84 -36.61
CA GLU A 241 -3.38 -4.08 -37.30
C GLU A 241 -2.16 -4.89 -37.78
N ASN A 242 -2.30 -6.21 -37.80
CA ASN A 242 -1.66 -7.01 -38.83
C ASN A 242 -2.74 -7.54 -39.79
N SER A 243 -2.86 -6.82 -40.90
CA SER A 243 -3.47 -7.29 -42.14
C SER A 243 -2.69 -8.45 -42.75
N SER A 244 -3.40 -9.39 -43.37
CA SER A 244 -2.96 -10.10 -44.58
C SER A 244 -4.20 -10.18 -45.46
N ASN A 245 -4.27 -9.82 -46.75
CA ASN A 245 -3.31 -9.53 -47.81
C ASN A 245 -3.93 -8.41 -48.69
N GLY A 246 -3.16 -7.47 -49.25
CA GLY A 246 -2.80 -7.58 -50.67
C GLY A 246 -2.82 -6.24 -51.43
N THR A 247 -1.62 -5.73 -51.71
CA THR A 247 -1.18 -4.83 -52.80
C THR A 247 -1.54 -3.32 -52.81
N PRO A 248 -0.59 -2.47 -53.29
CA PRO A 248 -0.44 -1.09 -52.82
C PRO A 248 -0.95 -0.05 -53.83
N LEU A 249 -1.59 1.00 -53.34
CA LEU A 249 -1.65 2.27 -54.07
C LEU A 249 -0.89 3.34 -53.30
N LYS A 250 0.14 3.88 -53.96
CA LYS A 250 0.81 5.11 -53.59
C LYS A 250 -0.17 6.28 -53.73
N ASP A 251 0.12 7.33 -52.97
CA ASP A 251 -0.42 8.69 -53.07
C ASP A 251 -1.77 8.94 -52.41
N ALA A 252 -1.74 9.17 -51.09
CA ALA A 252 -2.66 10.06 -50.39
C ALA A 252 -2.01 10.66 -49.12
N LYS A 253 -0.89 11.37 -49.29
CA LYS A 253 -0.50 12.44 -48.35
C LYS A 253 -1.40 13.64 -48.66
N ASN A 254 -2.56 13.70 -48.00
CA ASN A 254 -3.41 14.88 -47.75
C ASN A 254 -4.86 14.40 -47.62
N ILE A 255 -5.28 14.02 -46.41
CA ILE A 255 -6.59 14.21 -45.78
C ILE A 255 -6.36 13.78 -44.31
N LEU A 256 -5.70 14.65 -43.55
CA LEU A 256 -5.63 14.58 -42.08
C LEU A 256 -5.88 16.00 -41.58
N SER A 257 -7.08 16.49 -41.83
CA SER A 257 -7.62 17.68 -41.18
C SER A 257 -9.13 17.68 -41.35
N GLU A 258 -9.82 17.77 -40.21
CA GLU A 258 -11.25 18.06 -40.06
C GLU A 258 -12.23 16.86 -40.10
N GLY A 259 -12.19 16.09 -39.02
CA GLY A 259 -13.29 15.24 -38.59
C GLY A 259 -13.27 15.12 -37.06
N ARG A 260 -13.55 16.21 -36.33
CA ARG A 260 -13.73 16.14 -34.88
C ARG A 260 -15.03 15.39 -34.62
N CYS A 261 -14.94 14.14 -34.16
CA CYS A 261 -16.05 13.46 -33.48
C CYS A 261 -16.55 14.34 -32.35
N LYS A 262 -17.75 14.92 -32.50
CA LYS A 262 -18.47 15.55 -31.40
C LYS A 262 -19.19 14.44 -30.65
N VAL A 263 -18.54 13.87 -29.63
CA VAL A 263 -19.25 13.07 -28.63
C VAL A 263 -20.32 14.00 -28.01
N PRO A 264 -21.58 13.58 -27.85
CA PRO A 264 -22.59 14.40 -27.21
C PRO A 264 -22.12 14.76 -25.80
N GLN A 265 -21.92 16.06 -25.54
CA GLN A 265 -21.61 16.55 -24.20
C GLN A 265 -22.86 16.36 -23.33
N VAL A 266 -22.74 15.52 -22.31
CA VAL A 266 -23.85 15.20 -21.40
C VAL A 266 -23.73 16.07 -20.15
N THR A 267 -24.61 17.06 -19.99
CA THR A 267 -24.59 18.01 -18.85
C THR A 267 -25.35 17.46 -17.63
N VAL A 268 -24.65 16.77 -16.73
CA VAL A 268 -25.20 16.05 -15.56
C VAL A 268 -25.55 16.99 -14.41
N ASN A 269 -26.77 16.87 -13.84
CA ASN A 269 -27.27 17.74 -12.78
C ASN A 269 -27.09 17.01 -11.44
N LEU A 270 -25.88 17.09 -10.90
CA LEU A 270 -25.51 16.37 -9.69
C LEU A 270 -26.10 17.03 -8.44
N LYS A 271 -26.45 16.19 -7.46
CA LYS A 271 -26.65 16.64 -6.08
C LYS A 271 -25.38 17.32 -5.58
N GLY A 272 -25.54 18.47 -4.92
CA GLY A 272 -24.39 19.20 -4.37
C GLY A 272 -23.65 18.35 -3.34
N ILE A 273 -22.33 18.50 -3.23
CA ILE A 273 -21.48 17.79 -2.25
C ILE A 273 -22.07 17.83 -0.83
N ASN A 274 -22.70 18.95 -0.44
CA ASN A 274 -23.37 19.10 0.87
C ASN A 274 -24.57 18.14 1.07
N GLU A 275 -25.25 17.72 0.01
CA GLU A 275 -26.31 16.71 0.09
C GLU A 275 -25.73 15.29 0.20
N ILE A 276 -24.55 15.04 -0.37
CA ILE A 276 -23.81 13.78 -0.20
C ILE A 276 -23.29 13.67 1.25
N PHE A 277 -22.80 14.78 1.82
CA PHE A 277 -22.46 14.87 3.25
C PHE A 277 -23.64 14.66 4.18
N SER A 278 -24.85 14.99 3.72
CA SER A 278 -26.09 14.82 4.47
C SER A 278 -26.70 13.42 4.32
N ASP A 279 -26.12 12.57 3.46
CA ASP A 279 -26.70 11.27 3.15
C ASP A 279 -26.40 10.26 4.27
N PRO A 280 -27.43 9.67 4.91
CA PRO A 280 -27.26 8.75 6.02
C PRO A 280 -26.44 7.51 5.69
N SER A 281 -26.24 7.15 4.41
CA SER A 281 -25.33 6.06 4.02
C SER A 281 -23.84 6.42 4.14
N VAL A 282 -23.49 7.72 4.06
CA VAL A 282 -22.13 8.23 4.29
C VAL A 282 -21.93 8.53 5.77
N ILE A 283 -22.93 9.17 6.40
CA ILE A 283 -22.89 9.53 7.83
C ILE A 283 -22.98 8.30 8.74
N ASN A 284 -23.86 7.34 8.44
CA ASN A 284 -24.09 6.15 9.25
C ASN A 284 -23.32 4.92 8.75
N ASN A 285 -22.29 5.08 7.93
CA ASN A 285 -21.38 3.98 7.67
C ASN A 285 -20.82 3.54 9.04
N PRO A 286 -21.01 2.28 9.46
CA PRO A 286 -20.66 1.83 10.82
C PRO A 286 -19.20 2.11 11.20
N PHE A 287 -18.32 2.30 10.22
CA PHE A 287 -16.96 2.78 10.41
C PHE A 287 -16.90 4.30 10.71
N MET A 288 -17.57 5.15 9.92
CA MET A 288 -17.65 6.61 10.16
C MET A 288 -18.31 6.96 11.50
N CYS A 289 -19.29 6.16 11.94
CA CYS A 289 -19.94 6.32 13.26
C CYS A 289 -19.01 6.00 14.44
N LYS A 290 -18.01 5.12 14.28
CA LYS A 290 -16.98 4.86 15.30
C LYS A 290 -15.94 5.98 15.37
N TYR A 291 -15.67 6.67 14.26
CA TYR A 291 -14.63 7.69 14.14
C TYR A 291 -15.22 9.11 14.10
N LYS A 292 -16.17 9.42 14.98
CA LYS A 292 -16.77 10.76 15.09
C LYS A 292 -15.70 11.80 15.43
N ILE A 293 -15.41 12.65 14.47
CA ILE A 293 -14.50 13.79 14.60
C ILE A 293 -15.13 14.82 15.55
N LYS A 294 -14.58 14.92 16.77
CA LYS A 294 -14.67 16.15 17.56
C LYS A 294 -13.54 17.08 17.12
N MET A 295 -13.92 18.26 16.64
CA MET A 295 -13.00 19.30 16.17
C MET A 295 -12.09 19.86 17.28
N LYS A 296 -10.79 19.95 16.93
CA LYS A 296 -9.77 20.97 17.31
C LYS A 296 -9.44 21.31 18.77
N SER A 297 -10.15 20.86 19.80
CA SER A 297 -9.84 21.23 21.19
C SER A 297 -9.43 20.10 22.13
N GLU A 298 -9.44 18.84 21.67
CA GLU A 298 -9.13 17.65 22.49
C GLU A 298 -7.93 16.87 21.90
N GLU A 299 -6.83 17.56 21.51
CA GLU A 299 -5.60 16.92 21.00
C GLU A 299 -4.92 15.98 22.03
N ILE A 300 -5.23 16.14 23.32
CA ILE A 300 -4.43 15.58 24.41
C ILE A 300 -5.04 14.31 25.02
N GLU A 301 -6.37 14.12 24.98
CA GLU A 301 -7.02 12.99 25.67
C GLU A 301 -7.31 11.79 24.77
N ILE A 302 -7.53 12.00 23.46
CA ILE A 302 -8.01 10.95 22.53
C ILE A 302 -6.96 9.86 22.26
N PHE A 303 -5.67 10.19 22.40
CA PHE A 303 -4.57 9.25 22.16
C PHE A 303 -3.81 8.87 23.42
N SER A 304 -4.37 9.17 24.60
CA SER A 304 -3.72 8.90 25.90
C SER A 304 -3.36 7.42 26.08
N SER A 305 -4.21 6.51 25.56
CA SER A 305 -3.98 5.06 25.60
C SER A 305 -2.77 4.57 24.80
N LEU A 306 -2.24 5.39 23.88
CA LEU A 306 -1.01 5.05 23.12
C LEU A 306 0.25 5.32 23.93
N ASN A 307 0.20 6.18 24.97
CA ASN A 307 1.38 6.57 25.74
C ASN A 307 1.94 5.42 26.59
N ASP A 308 1.11 4.42 26.93
CA ASP A 308 1.48 3.28 27.77
C ASP A 308 1.89 2.04 26.97
N LEU A 309 2.06 2.15 25.65
CA LEU A 309 2.42 1.03 24.79
C LEU A 309 3.88 0.60 24.97
N SER A 310 4.11 -0.71 24.96
CA SER A 310 5.46 -1.26 24.81
C SER A 310 6.07 -0.88 23.45
N PHE A 311 7.40 -0.83 23.37
CA PHE A 311 8.09 -0.53 22.11
C PHE A 311 7.68 -1.47 20.97
N SER A 312 7.54 -2.77 21.25
CA SER A 312 7.14 -3.76 20.25
C SER A 312 5.69 -3.55 19.78
N ALA A 313 4.77 -3.16 20.68
CA ALA A 313 3.40 -2.80 20.33
C ALA A 313 3.34 -1.49 19.51
N ALA A 314 4.05 -0.45 19.96
CA ALA A 314 4.13 0.84 19.25
C ALA A 314 4.69 0.67 17.83
N LYS A 315 5.76 -0.12 17.65
CA LYS A 315 6.34 -0.42 16.35
C LYS A 315 5.38 -1.20 15.43
N LYS A 316 4.62 -2.17 15.97
CA LYS A 316 3.61 -2.92 15.19
C LYS A 316 2.49 -2.00 14.71
N ILE A 317 2.01 -1.11 15.57
CA ILE A 317 0.95 -0.14 15.23
C ILE A 317 1.46 0.86 14.19
N GLU A 318 2.65 1.44 14.38
CA GLU A 318 3.28 2.38 13.44
C GLU A 318 3.37 1.79 12.03
N MET A 319 3.86 0.54 11.90
CA MET A 319 3.97 -0.13 10.60
C MET A 319 2.60 -0.31 9.93
N LYS A 320 1.56 -0.69 10.69
CA LYS A 320 0.20 -0.83 10.14
C LYS A 320 -0.38 0.51 9.70
N VAL A 321 -0.29 1.53 10.54
CA VAL A 321 -0.78 2.88 10.22
C VAL A 321 -0.07 3.44 8.99
N SER A 322 1.24 3.20 8.85
CA SER A 322 2.00 3.60 7.66
C SER A 322 1.49 2.93 6.39
N ARG A 323 1.20 1.62 6.43
CA ARG A 323 0.62 0.90 5.28
C ARG A 323 -0.75 1.45 4.90
N ILE A 324 -1.64 1.63 5.88
CA ILE A 324 -2.98 2.21 5.66
C ILE A 324 -2.86 3.62 5.05
N SER A 325 -1.94 4.43 5.55
CA SER A 325 -1.70 5.78 5.02
C SER A 325 -1.27 5.74 3.56
N GLN A 326 -0.36 4.84 3.20
CA GLN A 326 0.08 4.64 1.82
C GLN A 326 -1.08 4.17 0.93
N SER A 327 -1.80 3.10 1.32
CA SER A 327 -2.95 2.58 0.56
C SER A 327 -4.03 3.63 0.36
N ALA A 328 -4.32 4.45 1.38
CA ALA A 328 -5.28 5.54 1.27
C ALA A 328 -4.83 6.61 0.26
N GLN A 329 -3.56 7.00 0.24
CA GLN A 329 -3.03 7.96 -0.73
C GLN A 329 -3.09 7.42 -2.16
N GLU A 330 -2.70 6.16 -2.38
CA GLU A 330 -2.78 5.50 -3.68
C GLU A 330 -4.23 5.43 -4.18
N LEU A 331 -5.16 5.04 -3.30
CA LEU A 331 -6.58 4.97 -3.64
C LEU A 331 -7.18 6.34 -3.97
N TYR A 332 -6.82 7.36 -3.19
CA TYR A 332 -7.24 8.73 -3.46
C TYR A 332 -6.78 9.20 -4.86
N ALA A 333 -5.53 8.94 -5.23
CA ALA A 333 -5.02 9.28 -6.56
C ALA A 333 -5.76 8.53 -7.69
N LEU A 334 -6.09 7.25 -7.50
CA LEU A 334 -6.89 6.49 -8.46
C LEU A 334 -8.30 7.05 -8.65
N LEU A 335 -8.94 7.48 -7.56
CA LEU A 335 -10.27 8.11 -7.60
C LEU A 335 -10.21 9.48 -8.27
N GLU A 336 -9.20 10.31 -8.01
CA GLU A 336 -9.01 11.59 -8.69
C GLU A 336 -8.80 11.40 -10.20
N MET A 337 -8.00 10.42 -10.62
CA MET A 337 -7.84 10.10 -12.05
C MET A 337 -9.17 9.68 -12.69
N ARG A 338 -9.97 8.86 -12.00
CA ARG A 338 -11.29 8.45 -12.49
C ARG A 338 -12.25 9.63 -12.59
N LEU A 339 -12.27 10.51 -11.60
CA LEU A 339 -13.06 11.73 -11.62
C LEU A 339 -12.62 12.65 -12.77
N GLY A 340 -11.32 12.77 -13.03
CA GLY A 340 -10.77 13.52 -14.17
C GLY A 340 -11.22 12.95 -15.52
N PHE A 341 -11.23 11.62 -15.66
CA PHE A 341 -11.77 10.95 -16.84
C PHE A 341 -13.26 11.26 -17.04
N LEU A 342 -14.07 11.15 -15.98
CA LEU A 342 -15.51 11.44 -16.04
C LEU A 342 -15.79 12.92 -16.30
N SER A 343 -14.98 13.83 -15.75
CA SER A 343 -15.10 15.29 -15.98
C SER A 343 -14.89 15.69 -17.43
N ASN A 344 -14.14 14.90 -18.21
CA ASN A 344 -13.98 15.12 -19.65
C ASN A 344 -15.19 14.64 -20.47
N LYS A 345 -16.00 13.74 -19.90
CA LYS A 345 -17.17 13.13 -20.55
C LYS A 345 -18.48 13.80 -20.14
N VAL A 346 -18.50 14.32 -18.92
CA VAL A 346 -19.65 14.91 -18.26
C VAL A 346 -19.28 16.31 -17.79
N GLU A 347 -20.13 17.28 -18.10
CA GLU A 347 -19.96 18.64 -17.59
C GLU A 347 -20.41 18.67 -16.12
N ILE A 348 -19.43 18.58 -15.21
CA ILE A 348 -19.65 18.56 -13.77
C ILE A 348 -19.60 20.01 -13.26
N SER A 349 -20.67 20.48 -12.60
CA SER A 349 -20.60 21.72 -11.83
C SER A 349 -19.56 21.52 -10.71
N LYS A 350 -18.41 22.19 -10.85
CA LYS A 350 -17.33 22.12 -9.86
C LYS A 350 -17.86 22.52 -8.50
N THR A 351 -18.14 21.53 -7.67
CA THR A 351 -18.32 21.72 -6.24
C THR A 351 -16.99 21.35 -5.61
N GLU A 352 -16.36 22.30 -4.94
CA GLU A 352 -15.09 22.07 -4.26
C GLU A 352 -15.33 21.09 -3.12
N ILE A 353 -14.58 19.98 -3.11
CA ILE A 353 -14.57 19.08 -1.95
C ILE A 353 -13.98 19.86 -0.77
N PRO A 354 -14.66 19.91 0.39
CA PRO A 354 -14.17 20.66 1.53
C PRO A 354 -12.76 20.21 1.93
N GLN A 355 -11.84 21.16 2.02
CA GLN A 355 -10.43 20.88 2.35
C GLN A 355 -10.22 20.52 3.82
N ASP A 356 -11.23 20.66 4.68
CA ASP A 356 -11.14 20.45 6.12
C ASP A 356 -11.44 19.00 6.56
N ILE A 357 -11.43 18.07 5.61
CA ILE A 357 -11.89 16.69 5.78
C ILE A 357 -10.71 15.72 5.71
N SER A 358 -10.76 14.63 6.49
CA SER A 358 -9.69 13.64 6.54
C SER A 358 -9.51 12.89 5.21
N VAL A 359 -8.36 12.24 5.02
CA VAL A 359 -8.07 11.51 3.77
C VAL A 359 -9.09 10.39 3.52
N ILE A 360 -9.45 9.63 4.56
CA ILE A 360 -10.39 8.51 4.45
C ILE A 360 -11.78 9.02 4.07
N GLU A 361 -12.26 10.07 4.72
CA GLU A 361 -13.55 10.67 4.40
C GLU A 361 -13.61 11.17 2.95
N ARG A 362 -12.53 11.80 2.46
CA ARG A 362 -12.45 12.21 1.05
C ARG A 362 -12.56 11.04 0.10
N ILE A 363 -11.92 9.91 0.39
CA ILE A 363 -12.01 8.69 -0.43
C ILE A 363 -13.47 8.22 -0.54
N PHE A 364 -14.18 8.14 0.59
CA PHE A 364 -15.58 7.71 0.58
C PHE A 364 -16.50 8.70 -0.17
N VAL A 365 -16.31 10.00 0.04
CA VAL A 365 -17.06 11.04 -0.67
C VAL A 365 -16.80 10.97 -2.17
N LEU A 366 -15.54 10.87 -2.58
CA LEU A 366 -15.14 10.73 -3.98
C LEU A 366 -15.73 9.47 -4.62
N LYS A 367 -15.63 8.31 -3.96
CA LYS A 367 -16.19 7.05 -4.44
C LYS A 367 -17.67 7.19 -4.73
N LYS A 368 -18.43 7.70 -3.76
CA LYS A 368 -19.87 7.86 -3.90
C LYS A 368 -20.26 8.89 -4.97
N TRP A 369 -19.48 9.97 -5.07
CA TRP A 369 -19.70 10.97 -6.10
C TRP A 369 -19.46 10.40 -7.51
N ILE A 370 -18.39 9.62 -7.68
CA ILE A 370 -18.10 8.90 -8.92
C ILE A 370 -19.23 7.93 -9.27
N GLU A 371 -19.73 7.15 -8.31
CA GLU A 371 -20.86 6.23 -8.52
C GLU A 371 -22.12 6.97 -9.01
N GLN A 372 -22.44 8.12 -8.42
CA GLN A 372 -23.56 8.95 -8.85
C GLN A 372 -23.38 9.48 -10.27
N ILE A 373 -22.19 10.02 -10.59
CA ILE A 373 -21.86 10.51 -11.94
C ILE A 373 -21.98 9.39 -12.97
N GLU A 374 -21.46 8.20 -12.66
CA GLU A 374 -21.53 7.05 -13.56
C GLU A 374 -22.96 6.57 -13.78
N GLN A 375 -23.79 6.51 -12.73
CA GLN A 375 -25.19 6.14 -12.84
C GLN A 375 -25.96 7.14 -13.70
N GLU A 376 -25.79 8.44 -13.46
CA GLU A 376 -26.50 9.46 -14.23
C GLU A 376 -26.02 9.49 -15.70
N TYR A 377 -24.72 9.30 -15.95
CA TYR A 377 -24.20 9.18 -17.31
C TYR A 377 -24.76 7.95 -18.03
N LYS A 378 -24.79 6.77 -17.38
CA LYS A 378 -25.41 5.55 -17.94
C LYS A 378 -26.87 5.78 -18.31
N GLN A 379 -27.63 6.40 -17.43
CA GLN A 379 -29.05 6.68 -17.68
C GLN A 379 -29.23 7.58 -18.90
N ARG A 380 -28.47 8.67 -18.98
CA ARG A 380 -28.60 9.64 -20.08
C ARG A 380 -28.14 9.08 -21.42
N ILE A 381 -27.06 8.30 -21.44
CA ILE A 381 -26.64 7.61 -22.67
C ILE A 381 -27.71 6.61 -23.11
N HIS A 382 -28.37 5.92 -22.18
CA HIS A 382 -29.50 5.07 -22.49
C HIS A 382 -30.69 5.85 -23.06
N ASP A 383 -31.03 7.01 -22.49
CA ASP A 383 -32.10 7.88 -22.97
C ASP A 383 -31.82 8.43 -24.39
N ILE A 384 -30.56 8.81 -24.66
CA ILE A 384 -30.15 9.23 -26.01
C ILE A 384 -30.27 8.06 -26.99
N PHE A 385 -29.84 6.86 -26.59
CA PHE A 385 -29.95 5.66 -27.42
C PHE A 385 -31.40 5.29 -27.73
N THR A 386 -32.31 5.34 -26.75
CA THR A 386 -33.73 5.06 -26.98
C THR A 386 -34.35 6.09 -27.92
N GLN A 387 -34.06 7.38 -27.72
CA GLN A 387 -34.49 8.44 -28.64
C GLN A 387 -33.98 8.19 -30.07
N LYS A 388 -32.68 7.91 -30.23
CA LYS A 388 -32.08 7.65 -31.54
C LYS A 388 -32.64 6.39 -32.20
N LYS A 389 -32.92 5.35 -31.42
CA LYS A 389 -33.58 4.12 -31.91
C LYS A 389 -34.99 4.42 -32.42
N GLU A 390 -35.75 5.27 -31.75
CA GLU A 390 -37.06 5.74 -32.21
C GLU A 390 -36.95 6.58 -33.49
N GLU A 391 -36.01 7.53 -33.55
CA GLU A 391 -35.72 8.33 -34.76
C GLU A 391 -35.42 7.41 -35.96
N PHE A 392 -34.55 6.42 -35.76
CA PHE A 392 -34.22 5.43 -36.79
C PHE A 392 -35.44 4.64 -37.25
N GLN A 393 -36.29 4.16 -36.33
CA GLN A 393 -37.51 3.44 -36.67
C GLN A 393 -38.47 4.29 -37.51
N VAL A 394 -38.61 5.58 -37.20
CA VAL A 394 -39.44 6.52 -37.98
C VAL A 394 -38.91 6.67 -39.41
N VAL A 395 -37.59 6.83 -39.59
CA VAL A 395 -36.97 6.98 -40.92
C VAL A 395 -37.10 5.69 -41.72
N ILE A 396 -36.83 4.53 -41.10
CA ILE A 396 -36.98 3.22 -41.75
C ILE A 396 -38.43 2.98 -42.17
N LYS A 397 -39.42 3.32 -41.33
CA LYS A 397 -40.83 3.20 -41.70
C LYS A 397 -41.17 4.02 -42.94
N LYS A 398 -40.72 5.27 -43.01
CA LYS A 398 -40.90 6.13 -44.20
C LYS A 398 -40.23 5.55 -45.46
N LEU A 399 -39.03 4.96 -45.32
CA LEU A 399 -38.35 4.26 -46.41
C LEU A 399 -39.12 3.03 -46.88
N LEU A 400 -39.67 2.23 -45.96
CA LEU A 400 -40.48 1.06 -46.27
C LEU A 400 -41.79 1.45 -46.95
N GLU A 401 -42.41 2.56 -46.57
CA GLU A 401 -43.61 3.10 -47.23
C GLU A 401 -43.35 3.47 -48.69
N ILE A 402 -42.22 4.14 -49.00
CA ILE A 402 -41.82 4.45 -50.39
C ILE A 402 -41.54 3.17 -51.19
N LYS A 403 -40.88 2.19 -50.56
CA LYS A 403 -40.48 0.94 -51.22
C LYS A 403 -41.59 -0.12 -51.30
N LYS A 404 -42.69 0.04 -50.54
CA LYS A 404 -43.73 -0.99 -50.28
C LYS A 404 -43.13 -2.35 -49.88
N LYS A 405 -42.25 -2.36 -48.86
CA LYS A 405 -41.67 -3.59 -48.29
C LYS A 405 -42.14 -3.78 -46.85
N ASP A 406 -42.50 -5.02 -46.48
CA ASP A 406 -43.18 -5.31 -45.21
C ASP A 406 -42.28 -5.57 -44.00
N THR A 407 -40.96 -5.73 -44.17
CA THR A 407 -40.11 -6.18 -43.04
C THR A 407 -39.02 -5.17 -42.68
N PRO A 408 -39.15 -4.48 -41.52
CA PRO A 408 -38.02 -3.81 -40.90
C PRO A 408 -37.06 -4.87 -40.33
N ARG A 409 -35.81 -4.87 -40.78
CA ARG A 409 -34.71 -5.54 -40.05
C ARG A 409 -34.29 -4.62 -38.91
N VAL A 410 -34.62 -4.99 -37.68
CA VAL A 410 -34.03 -4.34 -36.49
C VAL A 410 -32.73 -5.06 -36.19
N LEU A 411 -31.58 -4.39 -36.33
CA LEU A 411 -30.25 -4.95 -36.02
C LEU A 411 -29.73 -4.55 -34.63
N HIS A 412 -30.37 -3.59 -33.95
CA HIS A 412 -29.85 -3.04 -32.70
C HIS A 412 -30.41 -3.76 -31.46
N PRO A 413 -29.61 -3.88 -30.39
CA PRO A 413 -30.06 -4.45 -29.12
C PRO A 413 -31.19 -3.62 -28.49
N ASP A 414 -31.93 -4.24 -27.55
CA ASP A 414 -33.02 -3.58 -26.85
C ASP A 414 -32.54 -2.59 -25.79
N THR A 415 -31.40 -2.88 -25.16
CA THR A 415 -30.76 -2.03 -24.15
C THR A 415 -29.25 -2.04 -24.33
N ILE A 416 -28.59 -0.98 -23.85
CA ILE A 416 -27.12 -0.82 -23.89
C ILE A 416 -26.51 -0.63 -22.49
N THR A 417 -27.33 -0.66 -21.43
CA THR A 417 -26.94 -0.30 -20.05
C THR A 417 -25.85 -1.17 -19.44
N ASP A 418 -25.77 -2.44 -19.88
CA ASP A 418 -24.83 -3.43 -19.33
C ASP A 418 -23.45 -3.39 -20.01
N LEU A 419 -23.32 -2.58 -21.08
CA LEU A 419 -22.10 -2.45 -21.86
C LEU A 419 -21.15 -1.41 -21.24
N ARG A 420 -19.86 -1.52 -21.59
CA ARG A 420 -18.86 -0.52 -21.20
C ARG A 420 -19.13 0.81 -21.91
N PHE A 421 -18.73 1.93 -21.30
CA PHE A 421 -18.93 3.27 -21.86
C PHE A 421 -18.43 3.41 -23.30
N THR A 422 -17.25 2.86 -23.61
CA THR A 422 -16.70 2.91 -24.97
C THR A 422 -17.54 2.13 -25.99
N GLN A 423 -18.13 1.02 -25.57
CA GLN A 423 -19.00 0.20 -26.42
C GLN A 423 -20.36 0.89 -26.64
N GLN A 424 -20.90 1.52 -25.59
CA GLN A 424 -22.11 2.34 -25.68
C GLN A 424 -21.91 3.50 -26.67
N GLU A 425 -20.80 4.23 -26.58
CA GLU A 425 -20.45 5.32 -27.50
C GLU A 425 -20.29 4.83 -28.96
N GLN A 426 -19.65 3.68 -29.17
CA GLN A 426 -19.50 3.10 -30.50
C GLN A 426 -20.84 2.75 -31.14
N ILE A 427 -21.75 2.11 -30.38
CA ILE A 427 -23.09 1.76 -30.85
C ILE A 427 -23.89 3.03 -31.18
N LEU A 428 -23.77 4.07 -30.35
CA LEU A 428 -24.46 5.33 -30.60
C LEU A 428 -23.95 6.01 -31.89
N ASN A 429 -22.63 6.07 -32.08
CA ASN A 429 -22.05 6.63 -33.30
C ASN A 429 -22.48 5.84 -34.55
N SER A 430 -22.44 4.51 -34.50
CA SER A 430 -22.92 3.69 -35.62
C SER A 430 -24.41 3.92 -35.90
N LEU A 431 -25.22 4.10 -34.86
CA LEU A 431 -26.64 4.38 -35.00
C LEU A 431 -26.88 5.76 -35.63
N GLU A 432 -26.10 6.77 -35.25
CA GLU A 432 -26.17 8.10 -35.88
C GLU A 432 -25.77 8.08 -37.36
N GLU A 433 -24.71 7.33 -37.71
CA GLU A 433 -24.30 7.12 -39.10
C GLU A 433 -25.38 6.41 -39.91
N GLU A 434 -26.00 5.37 -39.34
CA GLU A 434 -27.10 4.63 -39.96
C GLU A 434 -28.36 5.50 -40.14
N ILE A 435 -28.71 6.35 -39.16
CA ILE A 435 -29.81 7.33 -39.27
C ILE A 435 -29.51 8.30 -40.41
N ALA A 436 -28.33 8.92 -40.43
CA ALA A 436 -27.95 9.88 -41.46
C ALA A 436 -27.96 9.26 -42.87
N ALA A 437 -27.49 8.02 -43.00
CA ALA A 437 -27.54 7.28 -44.25
C ALA A 437 -29.00 7.00 -44.69
N ALA A 438 -29.86 6.57 -43.75
CA ALA A 438 -31.26 6.30 -44.03
C ALA A 438 -32.06 7.57 -44.37
N GLU A 439 -31.80 8.70 -43.71
CA GLU A 439 -32.41 9.99 -44.02
C GLU A 439 -32.00 10.47 -45.41
N SER A 440 -30.70 10.40 -45.73
CA SER A 440 -30.21 10.74 -47.07
C SER A 440 -30.82 9.82 -48.14
N GLU A 441 -31.01 8.52 -47.84
CA GLU A 441 -31.66 7.59 -48.76
C GLU A 441 -33.12 8.00 -48.98
N TYR A 442 -33.84 8.31 -47.90
CA TYR A 442 -35.24 8.70 -47.93
C TYR A 442 -35.47 9.96 -48.76
N GLU A 443 -34.65 10.99 -48.57
CA GLU A 443 -34.76 12.26 -49.30
C GLU A 443 -34.57 12.06 -50.81
N ILE A 444 -33.55 11.29 -51.21
CA ILE A 444 -33.29 11.01 -52.63
C ILE A 444 -34.47 10.26 -53.24
N LEU A 445 -34.95 9.19 -52.60
CA LEU A 445 -36.06 8.40 -53.10
C LEU A 445 -37.38 9.19 -53.16
N ARG A 446 -37.65 10.01 -52.14
CA ARG A 446 -38.82 10.90 -52.11
C ARG A 446 -38.80 11.90 -53.26
N ASN A 447 -37.64 12.49 -53.55
CA ASN A 447 -37.49 13.43 -54.65
C ASN A 447 -37.66 12.74 -56.01
N ILE A 448 -37.09 11.53 -56.18
CA ILE A 448 -37.31 10.72 -57.39
C ILE A 448 -38.79 10.41 -57.57
N GLN A 449 -39.51 10.00 -56.51
CA GLN A 449 -40.94 9.74 -56.57
C GLN A 449 -41.74 10.99 -56.97
N ALA A 450 -41.41 12.16 -56.40
CA ALA A 450 -42.06 13.42 -56.72
C ALA A 450 -41.85 13.82 -58.20
N PHE A 451 -40.63 13.74 -58.71
CA PHE A 451 -40.35 14.02 -60.12
C PHE A 451 -40.97 12.98 -61.06
N ALA A 452 -41.01 11.71 -60.67
CA ALA A 452 -41.69 10.67 -61.44
C ALA A 452 -43.20 10.94 -61.55
N GLN A 453 -43.82 11.41 -60.47
CA GLN A 453 -45.22 11.83 -60.47
C GLN A 453 -45.44 13.11 -61.32
N GLU A 454 -44.59 14.14 -61.18
CA GLU A 454 -44.63 15.36 -62.01
C GLU A 454 -44.54 14.99 -63.50
N ARG A 455 -43.63 14.07 -63.85
CA ARG A 455 -43.48 13.55 -65.21
C ARG A 455 -44.75 12.87 -65.70
N ARG A 456 -45.34 11.97 -64.89
CA ARG A 456 -46.56 11.24 -65.24
C ARG A 456 -47.73 12.20 -65.52
N GLU A 457 -47.90 13.21 -64.67
CA GLU A 457 -48.92 14.24 -64.85
C GLU A 457 -48.68 15.11 -66.08
N LEU A 458 -47.43 15.47 -66.37
CA LEU A 458 -47.06 16.22 -67.56
C LEU A 458 -47.35 15.41 -68.84
N LEU A 459 -47.04 14.11 -68.84
CA LEU A 459 -47.35 13.22 -69.96
C LEU A 459 -48.86 13.11 -70.21
N LEU A 460 -49.66 12.96 -69.15
CA LEU A 460 -51.13 12.95 -69.28
C LEU A 460 -51.65 14.28 -69.87
N LYS A 461 -51.11 15.42 -69.42
CA LYS A 461 -51.46 16.74 -69.99
C LYS A 461 -51.03 16.88 -71.44
N MET A 462 -49.87 16.33 -71.81
CA MET A 462 -49.39 16.32 -73.20
C MET A 462 -50.30 15.47 -74.10
N SER A 463 -50.70 14.28 -73.67
CA SER A 463 -51.64 13.43 -74.42
C SER A 463 -53.00 14.11 -74.60
N ALA A 464 -53.56 14.69 -73.53
CA ALA A 464 -54.84 15.42 -73.61
C ALA A 464 -54.73 16.64 -74.52
N PHE A 465 -53.57 17.32 -74.53
CA PHE A 465 -53.30 18.41 -75.45
C PHE A 465 -53.23 17.95 -76.91
N GLU A 466 -52.65 16.79 -77.22
CA GLU A 466 -52.61 16.26 -78.59
C GLU A 466 -54.01 15.95 -79.13
N GLU A 467 -54.87 15.37 -78.30
CA GLU A 467 -56.28 15.12 -78.62
C GLU A 467 -57.02 16.43 -78.91
N GLN A 468 -56.89 17.42 -78.03
CA GLN A 468 -57.50 18.74 -78.22
C GLN A 468 -56.92 19.47 -79.42
N ALA A 469 -55.61 19.34 -79.67
CA ALA A 469 -54.93 20.03 -80.77
C ALA A 469 -55.33 19.48 -82.15
N SER A 470 -55.87 18.26 -82.20
CA SER A 470 -56.36 17.61 -83.40
C SER A 470 -57.81 18.01 -83.74
N ASP A 471 -58.53 18.69 -82.85
CA ASP A 471 -59.91 19.17 -83.08
C ASP A 471 -59.92 20.41 -84.00
N PRO A 472 -60.51 20.32 -85.22
CA PRO A 472 -60.57 21.46 -86.15
C PRO A 472 -61.46 22.61 -85.64
N LEU A 473 -62.41 22.35 -84.73
CA LEU A 473 -63.27 23.38 -84.14
C LEU A 473 -62.55 24.24 -83.09
N ARG A 474 -61.34 23.84 -82.68
CA ARG A 474 -60.50 24.55 -81.70
C ARG A 474 -60.18 25.99 -82.09
N LEU A 475 -60.03 26.28 -83.38
CA LEU A 475 -59.71 27.62 -83.88
C LEU A 475 -60.84 28.64 -83.66
N PHE A 476 -62.07 28.18 -83.41
CA PHE A 476 -63.22 29.04 -83.14
C PHE A 476 -63.44 29.30 -81.63
N ARG A 477 -62.52 28.83 -80.77
CA ARG A 477 -62.55 29.07 -79.32
C ARG A 477 -61.88 30.42 -78.96
N SER A 478 -61.96 30.80 -77.68
CA SER A 478 -61.42 32.07 -77.17
C SER A 478 -59.91 32.22 -77.46
N SER A 479 -59.48 33.44 -77.85
CA SER A 479 -58.08 33.77 -78.12
C SER A 479 -57.16 33.62 -76.90
N PHE A 480 -57.68 33.81 -75.68
CA PHE A 480 -56.95 33.56 -74.44
C PHE A 480 -56.59 32.09 -74.25
N GLN A 481 -57.48 31.18 -74.67
CA GLN A 481 -57.26 29.73 -74.61
C GLN A 481 -56.20 29.29 -75.63
N LEU A 482 -56.23 29.83 -76.85
CA LEU A 482 -55.21 29.52 -77.87
C LEU A 482 -53.80 29.97 -77.44
N ASN A 483 -53.69 31.11 -76.76
CA ASN A 483 -52.42 31.63 -76.25
C ASN A 483 -51.85 30.79 -75.09
N SER A 484 -52.70 30.35 -74.15
CA SER A 484 -52.24 29.48 -73.05
C SER A 484 -51.82 28.10 -73.56
N GLU A 485 -52.54 27.58 -74.56
CA GLU A 485 -52.21 26.35 -75.29
C GLU A 485 -50.87 26.46 -76.03
N GLU A 486 -50.60 27.58 -76.71
CA GLU A 486 -49.32 27.82 -77.40
C GLU A 486 -48.15 27.94 -76.40
N LYS A 487 -48.39 28.57 -75.23
CA LYS A 487 -47.41 28.63 -74.15
C LYS A 487 -47.10 27.22 -73.61
N PHE A 488 -48.13 26.41 -73.40
CA PHE A 488 -47.97 25.02 -72.98
C PHE A 488 -47.20 24.20 -74.02
N ARG A 489 -47.56 24.29 -75.31
CA ARG A 489 -46.87 23.62 -76.43
C ARG A 489 -45.37 23.89 -76.45
N LYS A 490 -44.97 25.16 -76.27
CA LYS A 490 -43.55 25.56 -76.22
C LYS A 490 -42.80 25.04 -75.00
N MET A 491 -43.49 24.94 -73.86
CA MET A 491 -42.89 24.58 -72.57
C MET A 491 -42.94 23.07 -72.25
N ALA A 492 -43.85 22.31 -72.85
CA ALA A 492 -44.09 20.90 -72.49
C ALA A 492 -42.85 20.03 -72.67
N VAL A 493 -42.25 20.02 -73.87
CA VAL A 493 -41.06 19.21 -74.16
C VAL A 493 -39.82 19.65 -73.34
N PRO A 494 -39.46 20.95 -73.26
CA PRO A 494 -38.37 21.39 -72.38
C PRO A 494 -38.56 21.02 -70.91
N THR A 495 -39.79 21.16 -70.38
CA THR A 495 -40.09 20.80 -68.99
C THR A 495 -39.96 19.30 -68.76
N LEU A 496 -40.43 18.48 -69.71
CA LEU A 496 -40.32 17.02 -69.64
C LEU A 496 -38.85 16.57 -69.60
N LEU A 497 -38.02 17.09 -70.50
CA LEU A 497 -36.59 16.79 -70.53
C LEU A 497 -35.86 17.27 -69.27
N ARG A 498 -36.27 18.41 -68.70
CA ARG A 498 -35.74 18.89 -67.42
C ARG A 498 -36.04 17.88 -66.31
N VAL A 499 -37.31 17.52 -66.14
CA VAL A 499 -37.74 16.57 -65.11
C VAL A 499 -37.03 15.22 -65.26
N GLU A 500 -36.92 14.70 -66.49
CA GLU A 500 -36.20 13.44 -66.75
C GLU A 500 -34.71 13.53 -66.40
N LYS A 501 -34.04 14.65 -66.70
CA LYS A 501 -32.64 14.88 -66.31
C LYS A 501 -32.47 14.92 -64.79
N GLU A 502 -33.37 15.57 -64.06
CA GLU A 502 -33.33 15.60 -62.59
C GLU A 502 -33.48 14.20 -61.99
N ILE A 503 -34.37 13.37 -62.54
CA ILE A 503 -34.52 11.96 -62.11
C ILE A 503 -33.21 11.19 -62.31
N PHE A 504 -32.55 11.33 -63.46
CA PHE A 504 -31.28 10.64 -63.72
C PHE A 504 -30.14 11.17 -62.83
N ALA A 505 -30.08 12.47 -62.56
CA ALA A 505 -29.08 13.06 -61.67
C ALA A 505 -29.24 12.56 -60.23
N LEU A 506 -30.47 12.49 -59.72
CA LEU A 506 -30.76 11.90 -58.40
C LEU A 506 -30.45 10.41 -58.36
N ALA A 507 -30.65 9.69 -59.47
CA ALA A 507 -30.31 8.27 -59.56
C ALA A 507 -28.80 8.02 -59.53
N GLU A 508 -28.02 8.89 -60.20
CA GLU A 508 -26.55 8.87 -60.14
C GLU A 508 -26.07 9.16 -58.71
N GLN A 509 -26.64 10.17 -58.05
CA GLN A 509 -26.36 10.46 -56.64
C GLN A 509 -26.68 9.29 -55.71
N TYR A 510 -27.79 8.58 -55.95
CA TYR A 510 -28.14 7.37 -55.21
C TYR A 510 -27.11 6.25 -55.43
N ALA A 511 -26.71 6.03 -56.68
CA ALA A 511 -25.75 5.02 -57.08
C ALA A 511 -24.38 5.21 -56.44
N GLU A 512 -23.89 6.47 -56.39
CA GLU A 512 -22.64 6.85 -55.71
C GLU A 512 -22.67 6.56 -54.21
N LYS A 513 -23.78 6.87 -53.54
CA LYS A 513 -23.90 6.73 -52.07
C LYS A 513 -24.22 5.31 -51.60
N PHE A 514 -24.94 4.51 -52.39
CA PHE A 514 -25.51 3.24 -51.93
C PHE A 514 -25.09 2.03 -52.78
N SER A 515 -23.97 2.13 -53.49
CA SER A 515 -23.31 1.04 -54.23
C SER A 515 -24.19 0.42 -55.33
N ASN A 516 -24.69 1.24 -56.26
CA ASN A 516 -25.45 0.79 -57.44
C ASN A 516 -26.66 -0.12 -57.16
N LYS A 517 -27.26 -0.03 -55.96
CA LYS A 517 -28.51 -0.75 -55.67
C LYS A 517 -29.61 -0.27 -56.62
N PRO A 518 -30.49 -1.18 -57.11
CA PRO A 518 -31.60 -0.78 -57.96
C PRO A 518 -32.56 0.12 -57.18
N ILE A 519 -32.95 1.23 -57.80
CA ILE A 519 -33.91 2.19 -57.23
C ILE A 519 -35.32 1.60 -57.43
N VAL A 520 -35.80 0.94 -56.38
CA VAL A 520 -37.15 0.35 -56.35
C VAL A 520 -38.08 1.26 -55.56
N ILE A 521 -39.12 1.77 -56.20
CA ILE A 521 -40.19 2.56 -55.58
C ILE A 521 -41.51 1.91 -55.98
N GLU A 522 -42.41 1.71 -55.02
CA GLU A 522 -43.69 1.03 -55.24
C GLU A 522 -43.53 -0.34 -55.97
N GLU A 523 -42.51 -1.12 -55.57
CA GLU A 523 -42.16 -2.44 -56.15
C GLU A 523 -41.63 -2.41 -57.59
N LYS A 524 -41.44 -1.23 -58.19
CA LYS A 524 -40.94 -1.07 -59.55
C LYS A 524 -39.55 -0.45 -59.58
N GLU A 525 -38.72 -0.93 -60.48
CA GLU A 525 -37.42 -0.32 -60.77
C GLU A 525 -37.62 0.89 -61.70
N ILE A 526 -37.63 2.09 -61.13
CA ILE A 526 -38.02 3.31 -61.85
C ILE A 526 -37.07 3.63 -63.01
N ILE A 527 -35.77 3.41 -62.84
CA ILE A 527 -34.77 3.87 -63.82
C ILE A 527 -34.76 3.00 -65.09
N SER A 528 -34.96 1.69 -64.96
CA SER A 528 -35.10 0.80 -66.12
C SER A 528 -36.41 1.08 -66.85
N GLU A 529 -37.54 1.17 -66.11
CA GLU A 529 -38.85 1.54 -66.68
C GLU A 529 -38.80 2.90 -67.41
N LEU A 530 -38.14 3.91 -66.83
CA LEU A 530 -37.98 5.23 -67.45
C LEU A 530 -37.17 5.17 -68.75
N LYS A 531 -36.06 4.42 -68.78
CA LYS A 531 -35.23 4.27 -70.00
C LYS A 531 -36.00 3.58 -71.12
N ASP A 532 -36.77 2.55 -70.79
CA ASP A 532 -37.61 1.83 -71.74
C ASP A 532 -38.75 2.72 -72.26
N GLU A 533 -39.41 3.47 -71.37
CA GLU A 533 -40.46 4.42 -71.73
C GLU A 533 -39.94 5.56 -72.61
N ILE A 534 -38.74 6.11 -72.34
CA ILE A 534 -38.11 7.13 -73.20
C ILE A 534 -37.81 6.56 -74.59
N SER A 535 -37.26 5.35 -74.66
CA SER A 535 -36.85 4.72 -75.92
C SER A 535 -38.04 4.39 -76.82
N ASN A 536 -39.18 4.04 -76.23
CA ASN A 536 -40.41 3.70 -76.96
C ASN A 536 -41.34 4.89 -77.20
N ARG A 537 -41.00 6.10 -76.73
CA ARG A 537 -41.91 7.26 -76.82
C ARG A 537 -41.89 7.90 -78.21
N ILE A 538 -43.07 7.99 -78.81
CA ILE A 538 -43.28 8.77 -80.04
C ILE A 538 -43.88 10.12 -79.65
N ILE A 539 -43.07 11.19 -79.66
CA ILE A 539 -43.58 12.56 -79.49
C ILE A 539 -44.06 13.06 -80.85
N ASN A 540 -45.30 13.54 -80.95
CA ASN A 540 -45.82 14.07 -82.21
C ASN A 540 -45.09 15.37 -82.61
N ALA A 541 -44.11 15.23 -83.51
CA ALA A 541 -43.29 16.34 -83.99
C ALA A 541 -44.14 17.44 -84.66
N ASN A 542 -45.27 17.09 -85.29
CA ASN A 542 -46.15 18.07 -85.92
C ASN A 542 -46.87 18.95 -84.90
N THR A 543 -47.16 18.42 -83.71
CA THR A 543 -47.84 19.14 -82.63
C THR A 543 -46.84 19.94 -81.80
N PHE A 544 -45.76 19.31 -81.31
CA PHE A 544 -44.86 19.93 -80.33
C PHE A 544 -43.55 20.50 -80.89
N MET A 545 -43.15 20.16 -82.12
CA MET A 545 -41.88 20.63 -82.72
C MET A 545 -42.05 21.67 -83.84
N LYS A 546 -43.29 21.98 -84.28
CA LYS A 546 -43.56 23.02 -85.28
C LYS A 546 -43.12 24.41 -84.79
N GLY A 547 -42.08 24.96 -85.43
CA GLY A 547 -41.47 26.26 -85.12
C GLY A 547 -40.00 26.19 -84.68
N ARG A 548 -39.41 24.99 -84.52
CA ARG A 548 -37.99 24.76 -84.17
C ARG A 548 -37.12 24.28 -85.34
N THR A 549 -37.45 24.60 -86.58
CA THR A 549 -36.49 24.46 -87.69
C THR A 549 -35.41 25.52 -87.53
N THR A 550 -34.25 25.09 -87.05
CA THR A 550 -32.99 25.82 -87.10
C THR A 550 -32.76 26.34 -88.52
N LYS A 551 -32.47 27.65 -88.65
CA LYS A 551 -31.78 28.16 -89.84
C LYS A 551 -30.44 27.43 -89.90
N THR A 552 -30.29 26.53 -90.86
CA THR A 552 -28.98 26.07 -91.33
C THR A 552 -28.32 27.28 -91.99
N ASN A 553 -27.32 27.87 -91.32
CA ASN A 553 -26.45 28.85 -91.93
C ASN A 553 -25.61 28.14 -93.01
N ARG A 554 -25.84 28.52 -94.26
CA ARG A 554 -24.85 28.40 -95.33
C ARG A 554 -23.93 29.61 -95.30
#